data_AF-A0A953AU98-F1
#
_entry.id   AF-A0A953AU98-F1
#
_cell.length_a   1.000
_cell.length_b   1.000
_cell.length_c   1.000
_cell.angle_alpha   90.00
_cell.angle_beta   90.00
_cell.angle_gamma   90.00
#
_symmetry.space_group_name_H-M   'P 1'
#
loop_
_entity.id
_entity.type
_entity.pdbx_description
1 polymer ?
#
loop_
_entity_poly.entity_id
_entity_poly.type
_entity_poly.pdbx_seq_one_letter_code
_entity_poly.pdbx_strand_id
1 'polypeptide(L)'
;MRPRRLGQALASAVSLALALLMFFPVLWTALTGFKSESDALAIPPLLWFVPSLDKYLHAFAQGDYLTFFTNTIVVVGVSIAVALAFALPAAYKLAFFPGRRA
;
A
#
# COMPACT_ATOMS: atom_id res chain seq x y z
N MET A 1 38.59 -2.34 15.64
CA MET A 1 37.56 -1.88 14.68
C MET A 1 36.70 -0.81 15.36
N ARG A 2 36.53 0.36 14.74
CA ARG A 2 36.04 1.60 15.39
C ARG A 2 34.58 1.47 15.88
N PRO A 3 34.23 1.87 17.13
CA PRO A 3 32.91 1.67 17.74
C PRO A 3 31.73 2.28 16.95
N ARG A 4 32.00 3.26 16.07
CA ARG A 4 31.03 3.80 15.11
C ARG A 4 30.46 2.76 14.13
N ARG A 5 31.24 1.74 13.74
CA ARG A 5 30.78 0.70 12.79
C ARG A 5 29.82 -0.30 13.43
N LEU A 6 29.98 -0.59 14.72
CA LEU A 6 29.07 -1.48 15.45
C LEU A 6 27.71 -0.82 15.65
N GLY A 7 27.68 0.46 16.03
CA GLY A 7 26.44 1.23 16.14
C GLY A 7 25.66 1.32 14.82
N GLN A 8 26.36 1.51 13.70
CA GLN A 8 25.74 1.51 12.37
C GLN A 8 25.19 0.13 11.98
N ALA A 9 25.94 -0.95 12.22
CA ALA A 9 25.47 -2.30 11.94
C ALA A 9 24.21 -2.66 12.76
N LEU A 10 24.19 -2.29 14.04
CA LEU A 10 23.02 -2.48 14.91
C LEU A 10 21.81 -1.66 14.43
N ALA A 11 22.02 -0.39 14.10
CA ALA A 11 20.96 0.47 13.57
C ALA A 11 20.37 -0.08 12.25
N SER A 12 21.22 -0.59 11.35
CA SER A 12 20.79 -1.23 10.11
C SER A 12 20.02 -2.52 10.36
N ALA A 13 20.48 -3.37 11.29
CA ALA A 13 19.80 -4.61 11.64
C ALA A 13 18.42 -4.35 12.26
N VAL A 14 18.32 -3.37 13.17
CA VAL A 14 17.05 -2.94 13.77
C VAL A 14 16.10 -2.37 12.71
N SER A 15 16.61 -1.52 11.82
CA SER A 15 15.81 -0.96 10.73
C SER A 15 15.26 -2.05 9.80
N LEU A 16 16.08 -3.05 9.47
CA LEU A 16 15.66 -4.20 8.66
C LEU A 16 14.60 -5.04 9.38
N ALA A 17 14.78 -5.30 10.68
CA ALA A 17 13.80 -6.04 11.48
C ALA A 17 12.45 -5.30 11.53
N LEU A 18 12.47 -3.98 11.73
CA LEU A 18 11.26 -3.15 11.71
C LEU A 18 10.61 -3.14 10.32
N ALA A 19 11.39 -3.02 9.24
CA ALA A 19 10.87 -3.09 7.88
C ALA A 19 10.18 -4.43 7.61
N LEU A 20 10.79 -5.55 8.01
CA LEU A 20 10.18 -6.88 7.89
C LEU A 20 8.92 -7.01 8.74
N LEU A 21 8.91 -6.46 9.95
CA LEU A 21 7.73 -6.46 10.82
C LEU A 21 6.57 -5.66 10.21
N MET A 22 6.84 -4.49 9.64
CA MET A 22 5.82 -3.69 8.95
C MET A 22 5.38 -4.31 7.62
N PHE A 23 6.26 -5.04 6.95
CA PHE A 23 5.94 -5.76 5.72
C PHE A 23 5.18 -7.07 5.98
N PHE A 24 5.32 -7.66 7.17
CA PHE A 24 4.72 -8.95 7.51
C PHE A 24 3.19 -9.00 7.27
N PRO A 25 2.37 -8.01 7.67
CA PRO A 25 0.94 -7.99 7.36
C PRO A 25 0.63 -7.98 5.87
N VAL A 26 1.44 -7.26 5.07
CA VAL A 26 1.30 -7.21 3.61
C VAL A 26 1.61 -8.58 3.02
N LEU A 27 2.71 -9.19 3.45
CA LEU A 27 3.09 -10.55 3.04
C LEU A 27 2.01 -11.57 3.40
N TRP A 28 1.48 -11.50 4.62
CA TRP A 28 0.42 -12.40 5.09
C TRP A 28 -0.87 -12.26 4.27
N THR A 29 -1.27 -11.03 3.97
CA THR A 29 -2.44 -10.74 3.14
C THR A 29 -2.25 -11.27 1.72
N ALA A 30 -1.07 -11.07 1.13
CA ALA A 30 -0.74 -11.57 -0.19
C ALA A 30 -0.79 -13.11 -0.23
N LEU A 31 -0.16 -13.80 0.74
CA LEU A 31 -0.20 -15.27 0.84
C LEU A 31 -1.64 -15.79 1.02
N THR A 32 -2.44 -15.12 1.86
CA THR A 32 -3.84 -15.50 2.10
C THR A 32 -4.71 -15.32 0.86
N GLY A 33 -4.41 -14.33 0.01
CA GLY A 33 -5.08 -14.15 -1.28
C GLY A 33 -4.98 -15.36 -2.21
N PHE A 34 -3.87 -16.11 -2.14
CA PHE A 34 -3.66 -17.33 -2.94
C PHE A 34 -4.15 -18.62 -2.28
N LYS A 35 -4.60 -18.58 -1.02
CA LYS A 35 -5.21 -19.74 -0.35
C LYS A 35 -6.61 -20.01 -0.90
N SER A 36 -7.07 -21.25 -0.85
CA SER A 36 -8.49 -21.60 -1.12
C SER A 36 -9.45 -20.93 -0.11
N GLU A 37 -10.76 -20.91 -0.38
CA GLU A 37 -11.73 -20.28 0.56
C GLU A 37 -11.74 -21.00 1.90
N SER A 38 -11.71 -22.33 1.88
CA SER A 38 -11.63 -23.17 3.07
C SER A 38 -10.33 -22.95 3.85
N ASP A 39 -9.19 -22.84 3.15
CA ASP A 39 -7.89 -22.70 3.81
C ASP A 39 -7.66 -21.30 4.40
N ALA A 40 -8.32 -20.28 3.83
CA ALA A 40 -8.27 -18.92 4.35
C ALA A 40 -9.06 -18.77 5.68
N LEU A 41 -10.09 -19.59 5.89
CA LEU A 41 -10.92 -19.62 7.10
C LEU A 41 -10.50 -20.68 8.11
N ALA A 42 -9.50 -21.49 7.80
CA ALA A 42 -9.03 -22.58 8.66
C ALA A 42 -8.44 -22.06 9.99
N ILE A 43 -8.82 -22.72 11.09
CA ILE A 43 -8.27 -22.50 12.44
C ILE A 43 -7.70 -23.85 12.92
N PRO A 44 -6.38 -24.00 13.15
CA PRO A 44 -5.31 -23.00 13.06
C PRO A 44 -4.91 -22.63 11.61
N PRO A 45 -4.29 -21.45 11.38
CA PRO A 45 -3.94 -20.99 10.04
C PRO A 45 -2.86 -21.87 9.40
N LEU A 46 -3.15 -22.36 8.19
CA LEU A 46 -2.23 -23.20 7.43
C LEU A 46 -1.04 -22.39 6.91
N LEU A 47 0.18 -22.80 7.22
CA LEU A 47 1.41 -22.19 6.69
C LEU A 47 1.77 -22.73 5.29
N TRP A 48 1.34 -23.96 4.99
CA TRP A 48 1.55 -24.64 3.72
C TRP A 48 0.20 -24.82 3.04
N PHE A 49 0.09 -24.39 1.79
CA PHE A 49 -1.14 -24.47 1.00
C PHE A 49 -0.80 -24.65 -0.48
N VAL A 50 -1.77 -25.14 -1.26
CA VAL A 50 -1.66 -25.18 -2.72
C VAL A 50 -2.18 -23.84 -3.26
N PRO A 51 -1.35 -23.05 -3.99
CA PRO A 51 -1.80 -21.79 -4.55
C PRO A 51 -2.96 -22.01 -5.54
N SER A 52 -4.07 -21.29 -5.35
CA SER A 52 -5.21 -21.28 -6.28
C SER A 52 -5.49 -19.86 -6.77
N LEU A 53 -5.90 -19.76 -8.03
CA LEU A 53 -6.35 -18.51 -8.66
C LEU A 53 -7.86 -18.48 -8.91
N ASP A 54 -8.59 -19.51 -8.47
CA ASP A 54 -10.00 -19.68 -8.79
C ASP A 54 -10.84 -18.52 -8.25
N LYS A 55 -10.50 -18.01 -7.06
CA LYS A 55 -11.15 -16.84 -6.46
C LYS A 55 -11.00 -15.59 -7.32
N TYR A 56 -9.81 -15.36 -7.86
CA TYR A 56 -9.56 -14.20 -8.72
C TYR A 56 -10.36 -14.33 -10.02
N LEU A 57 -10.31 -15.49 -10.67
CA LEU A 57 -11.08 -15.76 -11.88
C LEU A 57 -12.59 -15.60 -11.65
N HIS A 58 -13.09 -16.10 -10.52
CA HIS A 58 -14.50 -15.96 -10.15
C HIS A 58 -14.88 -14.50 -9.88
N ALA A 59 -14.04 -13.76 -9.14
CA ALA A 59 -14.26 -12.33 -8.86
C ALA A 59 -14.26 -11.48 -10.14
N PHE A 60 -13.42 -11.81 -11.13
CA PHE A 60 -13.40 -11.12 -12.42
C PHE A 60 -14.51 -11.56 -13.39
N ALA A 61 -14.94 -12.82 -13.32
CA ALA A 61 -15.96 -13.35 -14.23
C ALA A 61 -17.39 -13.08 -13.76
N GLN A 62 -17.64 -13.08 -12.45
CA GLN A 62 -18.98 -12.88 -11.88
C GLN A 62 -19.19 -11.50 -11.24
N GLY A 63 -18.11 -10.80 -10.88
CA GLY A 63 -18.19 -9.50 -10.23
C GLY A 63 -17.97 -8.33 -11.20
N ASP A 64 -18.62 -7.20 -10.91
CA ASP A 64 -18.34 -5.90 -11.55
C ASP A 64 -17.02 -5.28 -11.08
N TYR A 65 -16.01 -6.10 -10.80
CA TYR A 65 -14.74 -5.68 -10.18
C TYR A 65 -14.01 -4.63 -11.03
N LEU A 66 -14.05 -4.79 -12.37
CA LEU A 66 -13.49 -3.83 -13.31
C LEU A 66 -14.23 -2.48 -13.28
N THR A 67 -15.54 -2.49 -13.07
CA THR A 67 -16.34 -1.26 -12.93
C THR A 67 -15.95 -0.51 -11.66
N PHE A 68 -15.85 -1.19 -10.52
CA PHE A 68 -15.41 -0.56 -9.27
C PHE A 68 -13.98 -0.03 -9.34
N PHE A 69 -13.08 -0.79 -9.98
CA PHE A 69 -11.70 -0.37 -10.19
C PHE A 69 -11.61 0.88 -11.06
N THR A 70 -12.30 0.92 -12.20
CA THR A 70 -12.30 2.08 -13.10
C THR A 70 -12.97 3.30 -12.47
N ASN A 71 -14.09 3.12 -11.76
CA ASN A 71 -14.72 4.19 -10.98
C ASN A 71 -13.75 4.81 -9.97
N THR A 72 -12.98 3.98 -9.26
CA THR A 72 -11.99 4.47 -8.28
C THR A 72 -10.88 5.26 -8.96
N ILE A 73 -10.35 4.78 -10.09
CA ILE A 73 -9.33 5.50 -10.87
C ILE A 73 -9.87 6.86 -11.32
N VAL A 74 -11.09 6.90 -11.84
CA VAL A 74 -11.72 8.15 -12.31
C VAL A 74 -11.92 9.11 -11.14
N VAL A 75 -12.49 8.64 -10.02
CA VAL A 75 -12.74 9.47 -8.84
C VAL A 75 -11.44 10.04 -8.28
N VAL A 76 -10.41 9.21 -8.11
CA VAL A 76 -9.10 9.65 -7.60
C VAL A 76 -8.44 10.62 -8.58
N GLY A 77 -8.43 10.30 -9.88
CA GLY A 77 -7.83 11.14 -10.91
C GLY A 77 -8.48 12.52 -11.00
N VAL A 78 -9.83 12.57 -11.03
CA VAL A 78 -10.59 13.82 -11.03
C VAL A 78 -10.36 14.60 -9.74
N SER A 79 -10.35 13.94 -8.59
CA SER A 79 -10.12 14.60 -7.29
C SER A 79 -8.74 15.25 -7.23
N ILE A 80 -7.69 14.56 -7.70
CA ILE A 80 -6.33 15.11 -7.77
C ILE A 80 -6.28 16.29 -8.74
N ALA A 81 -6.88 16.16 -9.93
CA ALA A 81 -6.88 17.23 -10.93
C ALA A 81 -7.55 18.50 -10.40
N VAL A 82 -8.73 18.36 -9.77
CA VAL A 82 -9.45 19.47 -9.15
C VAL A 82 -8.65 20.07 -8.00
N ALA A 83 -8.09 19.24 -7.11
CA ALA A 83 -7.27 19.72 -6.01
C ALA A 83 -6.05 20.52 -6.50
N LEU A 84 -5.34 20.03 -7.53
CA LEU A 84 -4.20 20.74 -8.12
C LEU A 84 -4.61 22.02 -8.84
N ALA A 85 -5.76 22.04 -9.52
CA ALA A 85 -6.26 23.25 -10.19
C ALA A 85 -6.45 24.42 -9.21
N PHE A 86 -6.82 24.15 -7.96
CA PHE A 86 -6.93 25.18 -6.92
C PHE A 86 -5.65 25.37 -6.10
N ALA A 87 -4.95 24.29 -5.77
CA ALA A 87 -3.75 24.34 -4.94
C ALA A 87 -2.58 25.03 -5.66
N LEU A 88 -2.40 24.80 -6.97
CA LEU A 88 -1.28 25.37 -7.73
C LEU A 88 -1.32 26.90 -7.80
N PRO A 89 -2.42 27.57 -8.18
CA PRO A 89 -2.49 29.03 -8.16
C PRO A 89 -2.34 29.62 -6.75
N ALA A 90 -2.93 28.96 -5.75
CA ALA A 90 -2.83 29.39 -4.35
C ALA A 90 -1.38 29.32 -3.83
N ALA A 91 -0.69 28.21 -4.08
CA ALA A 91 0.70 28.02 -3.72
C ALA A 91 1.62 28.98 -4.48
N TYR A 92 1.37 29.22 -5.77
CA TYR A 92 2.13 30.17 -6.58
C TYR A 92 2.06 31.59 -5.99
N LYS A 93 0.85 32.06 -5.66
CA LYS A 93 0.67 33.37 -5.03
C LYS A 93 1.42 33.45 -3.70
N LEU A 94 1.31 32.42 -2.85
CA LEU A 94 1.96 32.40 -1.55
C LEU A 94 3.50 32.40 -1.67
N ALA A 95 4.05 31.67 -2.64
CA ALA A 95 5.49 31.55 -2.83
C ALA A 95 6.15 32.82 -3.40
N PHE A 96 5.50 33.51 -4.34
CA PHE A 96 6.09 34.64 -5.06
C PHE A 96 5.54 36.01 -4.66
N PHE A 97 4.35 36.06 -4.05
CA PHE A 97 3.72 37.29 -3.57
C PHE A 97 3.24 37.12 -2.13
N PRO A 98 4.18 36.93 -1.18
CA PRO A 98 3.84 36.83 0.24
C PRO A 98 3.03 38.07 0.65
N GLY A 99 1.89 37.84 1.29
CA GLY A 99 1.01 38.91 1.76
C GLY A 99 1.72 39.77 2.81
N ARG A 100 1.21 40.98 3.05
CA ARG A 100 1.80 41.99 3.97
C ARG A 100 1.93 41.56 5.45
N ARG A 101 1.68 40.29 5.77
CA ARG A 101 1.80 39.65 7.09
C ARG A 101 2.49 38.26 7.06
N ALA A 102 3.06 37.85 5.93
CA ALA A 102 3.93 36.68 5.84
C ALA A 102 5.39 37.08 6.09
#